data_AF-A0A0D0B222-F1
#
_entry.id   AF-A0A0D0B222-F1
#
_cell.length_a   1.000
_cell.length_b   1.000
_cell.length_c   1.000
_cell.angle_alpha   90.00
_cell.angle_beta   90.00
_cell.angle_gamma   90.00
#
_symmetry.space_group_name_H-M   'P 1'
#
loop_
_entity.id
_entity.type
_entity.pdbx_description
1 polymer ?
#
loop_
_entity_poly.entity_id
_entity_poly.type
_entity_poly.pdbx_seq_one_letter_code
_entity_poly.pdbx_strand_id
1 'polypeptide(L)'
;KIAKGWTSPVYTFFELVLSIKYTGGHRAHVFKCIAKGYWQHVRCYLDKGYVKSMSNMVKHVKSCWSDVAYEATQEAKTVVSARESVTDNILKTSSITTSFERKGKGKVTYSHKQHTKIEAK
;
A
#
# COMPACT_ATOMS: atom_id res chain seq x y z
N LYS A 1 -0.56 3.55 17.27
CA LYS A 1 -0.40 4.99 16.93
C LYS A 1 0.49 5.09 15.71
N ILE A 2 0.02 5.72 14.63
CA ILE A 2 0.88 6.09 13.48
C ILE A 2 1.91 7.11 13.99
N ALA A 3 3.18 6.97 13.57
CA ALA A 3 4.22 7.91 13.99
C ALA A 3 3.86 9.34 13.56
N LYS A 4 4.02 10.31 14.47
CA LYS A 4 3.68 11.72 14.25
C LYS A 4 4.54 12.25 13.08
N GLY A 5 3.94 12.40 11.90
CA GLY A 5 4.63 12.79 10.66
C GLY A 5 4.46 11.83 9.48
N TRP A 6 3.91 10.63 9.70
CA TRP A 6 3.64 9.65 8.64
C TRP A 6 2.21 9.81 8.12
N THR A 7 1.98 10.88 7.36
CA THR A 7 0.65 11.24 6.84
C THR A 7 0.33 10.61 5.49
N SER A 8 1.31 9.99 4.84
CA SER A 8 1.13 9.42 3.51
C SER A 8 0.20 8.20 3.53
N PRO A 9 -0.78 8.10 2.62
CA PRO A 9 -1.67 6.95 2.51
C PRO A 9 -0.96 5.62 2.26
N VAL A 10 0.28 5.64 1.75
CA VAL A 10 1.07 4.43 1.48
C VAL A 10 1.32 3.58 2.74
N TYR A 11 1.30 4.19 3.94
CA TYR A 11 1.53 3.48 5.20
C TYR A 11 0.38 2.54 5.60
N THR A 12 -0.78 2.64 4.95
CA THR A 12 -1.96 1.77 5.19
C THR A 12 -1.67 0.30 4.90
N PHE A 13 -0.82 0.05 3.90
CA PHE A 13 -0.42 -1.28 3.43
C PHE A 13 0.66 -1.97 4.27
N PHE A 14 1.14 -1.30 5.32
CA PHE A 14 2.21 -1.80 6.17
C PHE A 14 1.79 -1.85 7.63
N GLU A 15 2.46 -2.70 8.40
CA GLU A 15 2.35 -2.67 9.84
C GLU A 15 2.86 -1.33 10.37
N LEU A 16 2.09 -0.73 11.29
CA LEU A 16 2.47 0.53 11.93
C LEU A 16 3.66 0.37 12.89
N VAL A 17 3.99 -0.86 13.24
CA VAL A 17 5.19 -1.19 14.01
C VAL A 17 6.33 -1.36 13.03
N LEU A 18 7.16 -0.34 12.94
CA LEU A 18 8.37 -0.40 12.15
C LEU A 18 9.53 -0.96 12.98
N SER A 19 10.32 -1.85 12.38
CA SER A 19 11.61 -2.25 12.94
C SER A 19 12.74 -1.35 12.43
N ILE A 20 13.64 -0.96 13.32
CA ILE A 20 14.89 -0.29 12.94
C ILE A 20 15.96 -1.38 12.82
N LYS A 21 16.58 -1.50 11.64
CA LYS A 21 17.67 -2.46 11.41
C LYS A 21 18.92 -1.74 10.95
N TYR A 22 20.07 -2.31 11.29
CA TYR A 22 21.37 -1.92 10.77
C TYR A 22 21.77 -2.92 9.69
N THR A 23 22.03 -2.45 8.48
CA THR A 23 22.48 -3.28 7.35
C THR A 23 23.73 -2.65 6.77
N GLY A 24 24.86 -3.34 6.84
CA GLY A 24 26.15 -2.83 6.35
C GLY A 24 26.61 -1.53 7.03
N GLY A 25 26.24 -1.31 8.30
CA GLY A 25 26.54 -0.06 9.02
C GLY A 25 25.53 1.07 8.80
N HIS A 26 24.60 0.91 7.86
CA HIS A 26 23.55 1.90 7.58
C HIS A 26 22.29 1.60 8.38
N ARG A 27 21.71 2.65 8.98
CA ARG A 27 20.44 2.57 9.70
C ARG A 27 19.28 2.59 8.70
N ALA A 28 18.38 1.64 8.80
CA ALA A 28 17.20 1.55 7.95
C ALA A 28 15.91 1.34 8.76
N HIS A 29 14.85 1.96 8.29
CA HIS A 29 13.49 1.65 8.64
C HIS A 29 13.00 0.46 7.82
N VAL A 30 12.50 -0.58 8.48
CA VAL A 30 11.99 -1.80 7.85
C VAL A 30 10.49 -1.91 8.09
N PHE A 31 9.73 -1.81 7.01
CA PHE A 31 8.28 -1.89 6.97
C PHE A 31 7.84 -3.29 6.56
N LYS A 32 6.93 -3.90 7.32
CA LYS A 32 6.34 -5.19 6.99
C LYS A 32 5.02 -4.99 6.26
N CYS A 33 4.87 -5.56 5.08
CA CYS A 33 3.62 -5.53 4.33
C CYS A 33 2.55 -6.38 5.04
N ILE A 34 1.29 -5.93 5.05
CA ILE A 34 0.19 -6.71 5.66
C ILE A 34 -0.50 -7.66 4.69
N ALA A 35 -0.07 -7.73 3.43
CA ALA A 35 -0.63 -8.64 2.44
C ALA A 35 -0.48 -10.11 2.88
N LYS A 36 -1.55 -10.88 2.73
CA LYS A 36 -1.58 -12.29 3.14
C LYS A 36 -0.65 -13.12 2.23
N GLY A 37 0.33 -13.79 2.82
CA GLY A 37 1.24 -14.71 2.12
C GLY A 37 2.53 -14.09 1.57
N TYR A 38 2.67 -12.75 1.59
CA TYR A 38 3.86 -12.06 1.07
C TYR A 38 4.73 -11.52 2.22
N TRP A 39 5.82 -12.21 2.55
CA TRP A 39 6.73 -11.87 3.65
C TRP A 39 7.74 -10.79 3.29
N GLN A 40 7.30 -9.79 2.53
CA GLN A 40 8.21 -8.78 2.04
C GLN A 40 8.30 -7.58 2.96
N HIS A 41 9.55 -7.28 3.28
CA HIS A 41 9.96 -6.17 4.09
C HIS A 41 10.52 -5.09 3.16
N VAL A 42 9.94 -3.90 3.22
CA VAL A 42 10.48 -2.76 2.49
C VAL A 42 11.47 -2.02 3.38
N ARG A 43 12.69 -1.81 2.88
CA ARG A 43 13.73 -1.06 3.60
C ARG A 43 13.82 0.37 3.07
N CYS A 44 13.82 1.32 4.00
CA CYS A 44 14.08 2.73 3.77
C CYS A 44 15.31 3.12 4.58
N TYR A 45 16.44 3.36 3.91
CA TYR A 45 17.66 3.78 4.60
C TYR A 45 17.55 5.24 5.07
N LEU A 46 18.09 5.52 6.25
CA LEU A 46 18.08 6.83 6.94
C LEU A 46 19.40 7.58 6.79
N ASP A 47 20.36 6.97 6.10
CA ASP A 47 21.71 7.45 5.88
C ASP A 47 21.78 8.65 4.93
N LYS A 48 20.84 8.74 3.98
CA LYS A 48 20.76 9.85 3.03
C LYS A 48 19.64 10.80 3.44
N GLY A 49 19.82 12.11 3.19
CA GLY A 49 18.84 13.18 3.45
C GLY A 49 17.45 12.98 2.80
N TYR A 50 17.26 11.91 2.03
CA TYR A 50 16.00 11.40 1.52
C TYR A 50 15.20 10.60 2.56
N VAL A 51 15.17 11.08 3.80
CA VAL A 51 14.42 10.50 4.94
C VAL A 51 12.91 10.35 4.64
N LYS A 52 12.41 10.99 3.57
CA LYS A 52 11.03 10.96 3.11
C LYS A 52 10.78 10.16 1.82
N SER A 53 11.76 9.44 1.26
CA SER A 53 11.55 8.76 -0.02
C SER A 53 10.62 7.55 0.13
N MET A 54 9.34 7.78 -0.17
CA MET A 54 8.28 6.76 -0.21
C MET A 54 8.33 5.93 -1.50
N SER A 55 9.24 6.25 -2.44
CA SER A 55 9.28 5.62 -3.77
C SER A 55 9.39 4.09 -3.70
N ASN A 56 10.22 3.55 -2.81
CA ASN A 56 10.36 2.11 -2.62
C ASN A 56 9.06 1.47 -2.09
N MET A 57 8.39 2.16 -1.16
CA MET A 57 7.11 1.69 -0.61
C MET A 57 6.01 1.73 -1.66
N VAL A 58 5.91 2.81 -2.44
CA VAL A 58 4.90 2.94 -3.51
C VAL A 58 5.10 1.86 -4.58
N LYS A 59 6.34 1.63 -5.03
CA LYS A 59 6.66 0.56 -5.98
C LYS A 59 6.23 -0.81 -5.45
N HIS A 60 6.55 -1.10 -4.19
CA HIS A 60 6.14 -2.33 -3.54
C HIS A 60 4.61 -2.46 -3.47
N VAL A 61 3.91 -1.42 -3.02
CA VAL A 61 2.44 -1.44 -2.91
C VAL A 61 1.79 -1.69 -4.26
N LYS A 62 2.20 -0.98 -5.32
CA LYS A 62 1.65 -1.18 -6.68
C LYS A 62 1.86 -2.62 -7.15
N SER A 63 3.05 -3.19 -6.91
CA SER A 63 3.33 -4.59 -7.26
C SER A 63 2.60 -5.61 -6.40
N CYS A 64 2.38 -5.33 -5.11
CA CYS A 64 1.83 -6.28 -4.15
C CYS A 64 0.31 -6.23 -4.06
N TRP A 65 -0.30 -5.06 -4.30
CA TRP A 65 -1.72 -4.80 -4.09
C TRP A 65 -2.44 -4.31 -5.36
N SER A 66 -1.73 -4.01 -6.45
CA SER A 66 -2.16 -3.30 -7.66
C SER A 66 -2.12 -1.77 -7.55
N ASP A 67 -2.00 -1.11 -8.71
CA ASP A 67 -2.15 0.35 -8.84
C ASP A 67 -3.53 0.83 -8.35
N VAL A 68 -4.60 0.07 -8.60
CA VAL A 68 -5.96 0.46 -8.22
C VAL A 68 -6.11 0.56 -6.71
N ALA A 69 -5.54 -0.39 -5.96
CA ALA A 69 -5.56 -0.34 -4.50
C ALA A 69 -4.77 0.86 -3.96
N TYR A 70 -3.61 1.17 -4.57
CA TYR A 70 -2.83 2.34 -4.20
C TYR A 70 -3.60 3.64 -4.40
N GLU A 71 -4.20 3.85 -5.58
CA GLU A 71 -4.97 5.07 -5.87
C GLU A 71 -6.20 5.22 -4.95
N ALA A 72 -6.90 4.13 -4.63
CA ALA A 72 -8.03 4.17 -3.70
C ALA A 72 -7.64 4.67 -2.29
N THR A 73 -6.39 4.43 -1.85
CA THR A 73 -5.92 4.99 -0.58
C THR A 73 -5.59 6.48 -0.67
N GLN A 74 -5.23 6.99 -1.84
CA GLN A 74 -4.97 8.43 -2.04
C GLN A 74 -6.26 9.27 -1.91
N GLU A 75 -7.41 8.69 -2.26
CA GLU A 75 -8.71 9.34 -2.10
C GLU A 75 -9.18 9.43 -0.64
N ALA A 76 -8.58 8.66 0.26
CA ALA A 76 -8.94 8.64 1.67
C ALA A 76 -8.31 9.83 2.43
N LYS A 77 -9.13 10.50 3.24
CA LYS A 77 -8.71 11.68 4.01
C LYS A 77 -7.65 11.38 5.09
N THR A 78 -7.59 10.15 5.59
CA THR A 78 -6.65 9.76 6.65
C THR A 78 -6.14 8.34 6.45
N VAL A 79 -4.91 8.09 6.91
CA VAL A 79 -4.28 6.76 6.93
C VAL A 79 -5.10 5.76 7.74
N VAL A 80 -5.78 6.18 8.81
CA VAL A 80 -6.65 5.29 9.60
C VAL A 80 -7.86 4.87 8.77
N SER A 81 -8.55 5.84 8.15
CA SER A 81 -9.73 5.58 7.33
C SER A 81 -9.40 4.69 6.12
N ALA A 82 -8.27 4.93 5.44
CA ALA A 82 -7.84 4.08 4.34
C ALA A 82 -7.52 2.64 4.76
N ARG A 83 -6.94 2.45 5.95
CA ARG A 83 -6.60 1.12 6.44
C ARG A 83 -7.84 0.30 6.72
N GLU A 84 -8.84 0.91 7.36
CA GLU A 84 -10.12 0.26 7.66
C GLU A 84 -10.94 -0.02 6.38
N SER A 85 -11.00 0.94 5.45
CA SER A 85 -11.85 0.83 4.27
C SER A 85 -11.24 0.00 3.14
N VAL A 86 -9.93 0.07 2.94
CA VAL A 86 -9.25 -0.60 1.83
C VAL A 86 -8.57 -1.86 2.34
N THR A 87 -7.60 -1.71 3.25
CA THR A 87 -6.70 -2.83 3.53
C THR A 87 -7.37 -3.93 4.35
N ASP A 88 -8.12 -3.58 5.40
CA ASP A 88 -8.83 -4.56 6.23
C ASP A 88 -9.96 -5.26 5.45
N ASN A 89 -10.67 -4.53 4.58
CA ASN A 89 -11.72 -5.12 3.74
C ASN A 89 -11.16 -6.10 2.71
N ILE A 90 -10.04 -5.75 2.03
CA ILE A 90 -9.36 -6.65 1.09
C ILE A 90 -8.86 -7.90 1.81
N LEU A 91 -8.26 -7.74 3.00
CA LEU A 91 -7.74 -8.85 3.80
C LEU A 91 -8.82 -9.79 4.33
N LYS A 92 -9.97 -9.25 4.75
CA LYS A 92 -11.09 -10.05 5.30
C LYS A 92 -11.87 -10.78 4.22
N THR A 93 -12.13 -10.12 3.10
CA THR A 93 -13.12 -10.61 2.14
C THR A 93 -12.47 -11.40 1.02
N SER A 94 -11.16 -11.22 0.76
CA SER A 94 -10.43 -11.79 -0.39
C SER A 94 -11.10 -11.52 -1.75
N SER A 95 -12.10 -10.64 -1.77
CA SER A 95 -12.92 -10.27 -2.90
C SER A 95 -12.65 -8.80 -3.20
N ILE A 96 -12.12 -8.56 -4.39
CA ILE A 96 -11.89 -7.22 -4.94
C ILE A 96 -13.21 -6.43 -4.92
N THR A 97 -14.32 -7.08 -5.26
CA THR A 97 -15.64 -6.46 -5.43
C THR A 97 -16.17 -5.77 -4.16
N THR A 98 -15.91 -6.33 -2.98
CA THR A 98 -16.45 -5.81 -1.71
C THR A 98 -15.63 -4.63 -1.18
N SER A 99 -14.36 -4.55 -1.54
CA SER A 99 -13.45 -3.49 -1.04
C SER A 99 -13.64 -2.17 -1.79
N PHE A 100 -14.19 -2.22 -3.00
CA PHE A 100 -14.49 -1.07 -3.84
C PHE A 100 -15.99 -0.72 -3.85
N GLU A 101 -16.76 -1.22 -2.88
CA GLU A 101 -18.18 -0.89 -2.80
C GLU A 101 -18.36 0.62 -2.55
N ARG A 102 -18.79 1.31 -3.61
CA ARG A 102 -18.80 2.77 -3.70
C ARG A 102 -19.91 3.34 -2.82
N LYS A 103 -19.59 4.28 -1.93
CA LYS A 103 -20.62 5.13 -1.29
C LYS A 103 -21.15 6.15 -2.30
N GLY A 104 -22.20 5.81 -3.06
CA GLY A 104 -22.89 6.73 -3.97
C GLY A 104 -23.84 6.05 -4.98
N LYS A 105 -24.82 6.81 -5.49
CA LYS A 105 -25.95 6.35 -6.33
C LYS A 105 -25.60 6.16 -7.83
N GLY A 106 -24.40 5.67 -8.15
CA GLY A 106 -23.91 5.53 -9.54
C GLY A 106 -23.78 4.07 -9.98
N LYS A 107 -24.23 3.76 -11.21
CA LYS A 107 -24.08 2.42 -11.83
C LYS A 107 -22.60 2.05 -11.92
N VAL A 108 -22.25 0.83 -11.50
CA VAL A 108 -20.87 0.31 -11.61
C VAL A 108 -20.58 0.03 -13.08
N THR A 109 -19.65 0.78 -13.67
CA THR A 109 -19.19 0.58 -15.04
C THR A 109 -17.84 -0.14 -14.99
N TYR A 110 -17.81 -1.40 -15.41
CA TYR A 110 -16.56 -2.15 -15.54
C TYR A 110 -15.88 -1.74 -16.85
N SER A 111 -14.62 -1.33 -16.78
CA SER A 111 -13.78 -1.16 -17.97
C SER A 111 -13.03 -2.47 -18.22
N HIS A 112 -13.39 -3.18 -19.28
CA HIS A 112 -12.60 -4.31 -19.76
C HIS A 112 -11.53 -3.76 -20.71
N LYS A 113 -10.34 -3.48 -20.19
CA LYS A 113 -9.17 -3.18 -21.03
C LYS A 113 -8.61 -4.49 -21.54
N GLN A 114 -8.67 -4.70 -22.86
CA GLN A 114 -8.08 -5.87 -23.49
C GLN A 114 -6.54 -5.76 -23.34
N HIS A 115 -5.92 -6.81 -22.79
CA HIS A 115 -4.47 -6.89 -22.66
C HIS A 115 -3.81 -6.72 -24.03
N THR A 116 -2.80 -5.87 -24.12
CA THR A 116 -1.95 -5.77 -25.31
C THR A 116 -1.05 -6.99 -25.40
N LYS A 117 -0.71 -7.41 -26.62
CA LYS A 117 0.00 -8.67 -26.95
C LYS A 117 1.30 -8.92 -26.16
N ILE A 118 1.87 -7.90 -25.52
CA ILE A 118 3.09 -7.98 -24.70
C ILE A 118 2.84 -8.72 -23.37
N GLU A 119 1.61 -8.69 -22.85
CA GLU A 119 1.25 -9.30 -21.54
C GLU A 119 0.64 -10.71 -21.67
N ALA A 120 0.41 -11.20 -22.89
CA ALA A 120 -0.28 -12.47 -23.18
C ALA A 120 0.69 -13.59 -23.63
N LYS A 121 1.94 -13.57 -23.16
CA LYS A 121 2.95 -14.58 -23.51
C LYS A 121 3.32 -15.44 -22.32
#